data_AF-A0A969DRA5-F1
#
_entry.id   AF-A0A969DRA5-F1
#
_cell.length_a   1.000
_cell.length_b   1.000
_cell.length_c   1.000
_cell.angle_alpha   90.00
_cell.angle_beta   90.00
_cell.angle_gamma   90.00
#
_symmetry.space_group_name_H-M   'P 1'
#
loop_
_entity.id
_entity.type
_entity.pdbx_description
1 polymer ?
#
loop_
_entity_poly.entity_id
_entity_poly.type
_entity_poly.pdbx_seq_one_letter_code
_entity_poly.pdbx_strand_id
1 'polypeptide(L)'
;MQCYLPITIIPAAALLVLSTSNFIIALVGEVRALQNTHEESSAKVIIRRKIAQLRLLSKAIISLYISIGLMTLSAMILAWHSEQSASVSEIPMIILGAGLLCLFAAIALLILYAFRAVKIRQVQFSSWG
;
A
#
# COMPACT_ATOMS: atom_id res chain seq x y z
N MET A 1 -27.25 13.79 -8.03
CA MET A 1 -26.32 13.38 -9.10
C MET A 1 -25.73 12.04 -8.69
N GLN A 2 -25.90 10.98 -9.50
CA GLN A 2 -25.29 9.68 -9.21
C GLN A 2 -23.79 9.78 -9.45
N CYS A 3 -23.01 9.85 -8.37
CA CYS A 3 -21.55 9.86 -8.46
C CYS A 3 -21.08 8.43 -8.74
N TYR A 4 -20.95 8.09 -10.02
CA TYR A 4 -20.36 6.81 -10.43
C TYR A 4 -18.83 6.90 -10.23
N LEU A 5 -18.33 6.33 -9.14
CA LEU A 5 -16.91 6.09 -9.00
C LEU A 5 -16.53 5.03 -10.07
N PRO A 6 -15.54 5.28 -10.94
CA PRO A 6 -15.23 4.35 -12.01
C PRO A 6 -14.78 3.01 -11.41
N ILE A 7 -15.49 1.94 -11.77
CA ILE A 7 -15.24 0.55 -11.35
C ILE A 7 -13.79 0.11 -11.61
N THR A 8 -13.09 0.78 -12.51
CA THR A 8 -11.68 0.56 -12.86
C THR A 8 -10.69 0.85 -11.72
N ILE A 9 -11.08 1.56 -10.66
CA ILE A 9 -10.18 1.86 -9.54
C ILE A 9 -9.87 0.61 -8.71
N ILE A 10 -10.83 -0.32 -8.56
CA ILE A 10 -10.64 -1.56 -7.79
C ILE A 10 -9.54 -2.44 -8.39
N PRO A 11 -9.56 -2.79 -9.70
CA PRO A 11 -8.47 -3.57 -10.30
C PRO A 11 -7.13 -2.81 -10.29
N ALA A 12 -7.13 -1.47 -10.45
CA ALA A 12 -5.91 -0.68 -10.31
C ALA A 12 -5.31 -0.76 -8.90
N ALA A 13 -6.14 -0.67 -7.85
CA ALA A 13 -5.71 -0.84 -6.47
C ALA A 13 -5.20 -2.26 -6.18
N ALA A 14 -5.82 -3.28 -6.76
CA ALA A 14 -5.34 -4.67 -6.65
C ALA A 14 -3.93 -4.85 -7.26
N LEU A 15 -3.66 -4.19 -8.40
CA LEU A 15 -2.31 -4.17 -8.99
C LEU A 15 -1.30 -3.46 -8.09
N LEU A 16 -1.69 -2.37 -7.41
CA LEU A 16 -0.83 -1.69 -6.44
C LEU A 16 -0.49 -2.60 -5.26
N VAL A 17 -1.44 -3.39 -4.76
CA VAL A 17 -1.19 -4.40 -3.73
C VAL A 17 -0.18 -5.43 -4.22
N LEU A 18 -0.36 -5.98 -5.43
CA LEU A 18 0.55 -6.96 -5.99
C LEU A 18 1.98 -6.41 -6.13
N SER A 19 2.13 -5.20 -6.67
CA SER A 19 3.43 -4.53 -6.78
C SER A 19 4.07 -4.31 -5.41
N THR A 20 3.28 -3.92 -4.41
CA THR A 20 3.76 -3.66 -3.04
C THR A 20 4.22 -4.95 -2.37
N SER A 21 3.48 -6.05 -2.53
CA SER A 21 3.87 -7.38 -2.06
C SER A 21 5.22 -7.82 -2.63
N ASN A 22 5.44 -7.60 -3.93
CA ASN A 22 6.71 -7.91 -4.57
C ASN A 22 7.87 -7.10 -3.97
N PHE A 23 7.66 -5.81 -3.70
CA PHE A 23 8.66 -4.98 -3.01
C PHE A 23 8.95 -5.44 -1.58
N ILE A 24 7.93 -5.88 -0.83
CA ILE A 24 8.10 -6.46 0.52
C ILE A 24 8.99 -7.70 0.44
N ILE A 25 8.69 -8.64 -0.46
CA ILE A 25 9.45 -9.88 -0.61
C ILE A 25 10.89 -9.60 -0.99
N ALA A 26 11.12 -8.71 -1.97
CA ALA A 26 12.46 -8.31 -2.39
C ALA A 26 13.26 -7.70 -1.23
N LEU A 27 12.66 -6.78 -0.47
CA LEU A 27 13.32 -6.11 0.66
C LEU A 27 13.64 -7.09 1.80
N VAL A 28 12.75 -8.06 2.06
CA VAL A 28 13.01 -9.14 3.03
C VAL A 28 14.17 -10.01 2.56
N GLY A 29 14.23 -10.34 1.28
CA GLY A 29 15.34 -11.07 0.67
C GLY A 29 16.68 -10.33 0.85
N GLU A 30 16.71 -9.03 0.56
CA GLU A 30 17.89 -8.18 0.77
C GLU A 30 18.33 -8.13 2.24
N VAL A 31 17.39 -8.00 3.18
CA VAL A 31 17.72 -7.99 4.61
C VAL A 31 18.33 -9.32 5.05
N ARG A 32 17.79 -10.46 4.59
CA ARG A 32 18.33 -11.80 4.90
C ARG A 32 19.72 -11.99 4.32
N ALA A 33 19.95 -11.55 3.08
CA ALA A 33 21.27 -11.61 2.45
C ALA A 33 22.31 -10.80 3.24
N LEU A 34 21.96 -9.59 3.69
CA LEU A 34 22.84 -8.75 4.51
C LEU A 34 23.13 -9.36 5.89
N GLN A 35 22.16 -10.03 6.51
CA GLN A 35 22.36 -10.74 7.79
C GLN A 35 23.35 -11.90 7.69
N ASN A 36 23.37 -12.60 6.55
CA ASN A 36 24.26 -13.75 6.35
C ASN A 36 25.70 -13.37 6.00
N THR A 37 25.96 -12.12 5.61
CA THR A 37 27.24 -11.73 4.96
C THR A 37 28.15 -10.85 5.82
N HIS A 38 27.63 -10.07 6.79
CA HIS A 38 28.46 -9.07 7.49
C HIS A 38 28.25 -8.98 9.01
N GLU A 39 29.33 -9.18 9.76
CA GLU A 39 29.44 -8.80 11.19
C GLU A 39 29.82 -7.31 11.38
N GLU A 40 30.05 -6.55 10.30
CA GLU A 40 30.44 -5.14 10.38
C GLU A 40 29.34 -4.22 10.90
N SER A 41 29.74 -3.26 11.73
CA SER A 41 28.86 -2.22 12.31
C SER A 41 28.06 -1.44 11.26
N SER A 42 28.64 -1.19 10.08
CA SER A 42 27.95 -0.52 8.95
C SER A 42 26.79 -1.34 8.37
N ALA A 43 26.90 -2.66 8.31
CA ALA A 43 25.81 -3.53 7.83
C ALA A 43 24.61 -3.50 8.77
N LYS A 44 24.83 -3.44 10.10
CA LYS A 44 23.76 -3.29 11.09
C LYS A 44 22.95 -2.00 10.91
N VAL A 45 23.61 -0.89 10.55
CA VAL A 45 22.92 0.39 10.29
C VAL A 45 22.04 0.29 9.03
N ILE A 46 22.53 -0.33 7.97
CA ILE A 46 21.79 -0.53 6.71
C ILE A 46 20.59 -1.46 6.93
N ILE A 47 20.78 -2.58 7.65
CA ILE A 47 19.70 -3.51 8.03
C ILE A 47 18.61 -2.78 8.81
N ARG A 48 18.96 -1.98 9.82
CA ARG A 48 17.98 -1.22 10.61
C ARG A 48 17.18 -0.25 9.75
N ARG A 49 17.82 0.40 8.78
CA ARG A 49 17.16 1.30 7.82
C ARG A 49 16.20 0.56 6.88
N LYS A 50 16.59 -0.61 6.36
CA LYS A 50 15.72 -1.47 5.52
C LYS A 50 14.55 -2.04 6.31
N ILE A 51 14.72 -2.42 7.58
CA ILE A 51 13.61 -2.84 8.44
C ILE A 51 12.62 -1.68 8.67
N ALA A 52 13.10 -0.45 8.83
CA ALA A 52 12.22 0.71 8.94
C ALA A 52 11.41 0.96 7.66
N GLN A 53 12.02 0.75 6.49
CA GLN A 53 11.31 0.77 5.21
C GLN A 53 10.25 -0.34 5.12
N LEU A 54 10.60 -1.56 5.54
CA LEU A 54 9.68 -2.70 5.55
C LEU A 54 8.44 -2.40 6.40
N ARG A 55 8.62 -1.86 7.62
CA ARG A 55 7.49 -1.45 8.48
C ARG A 55 6.59 -0.42 7.82
N LEU A 56 7.16 0.53 7.08
CA LEU A 56 6.38 1.55 6.39
C LEU A 56 5.60 0.96 5.22
N LEU A 57 6.22 0.04 4.47
CA LEU A 57 5.60 -0.67 3.35
C LEU A 57 4.48 -1.62 3.84
N SER A 58 4.68 -2.31 4.96
CA SER A 58 3.65 -3.14 5.60
C SER A 58 2.45 -2.32 6.05
N LYS A 59 2.65 -1.09 6.54
CA LYS A 59 1.52 -0.20 6.87
C LYS A 59 0.77 0.24 5.61
N ALA A 60 1.49 0.54 4.53
CA ALA A 60 0.88 0.93 3.27
C ALA A 60 0.02 -0.19 2.66
N ILE A 61 0.52 -1.43 2.62
CA ILE A 61 -0.24 -2.56 2.06
C ILE A 61 -1.48 -2.90 2.88
N ILE A 62 -1.43 -2.81 4.21
CA ILE A 62 -2.61 -2.97 5.08
C ILE A 62 -3.66 -1.90 4.77
N SER A 63 -3.24 -0.65 4.59
CA SER A 63 -4.14 0.45 4.21
C SER A 63 -4.77 0.22 2.83
N LEU A 64 -4.01 -0.32 1.86
CA LEU A 64 -4.56 -0.72 0.56
C LEU A 64 -5.62 -1.82 0.68
N TYR A 65 -5.37 -2.85 1.49
CA TYR A 65 -6.36 -3.91 1.72
C TYR A 65 -7.65 -3.39 2.35
N ILE A 66 -7.55 -2.50 3.35
CA ILE A 66 -8.72 -1.86 3.96
C ILE A 66 -9.49 -1.04 2.93
N SER A 67 -8.80 -0.25 2.12
CA SER A 67 -9.41 0.56 1.07
C SER A 67 -10.18 -0.29 0.06
N ILE A 68 -9.55 -1.33 -0.50
CA ILE A 68 -10.18 -2.26 -1.46
C ILE A 68 -11.37 -2.97 -0.83
N GLY A 69 -11.26 -3.39 0.43
CA GLY A 69 -12.35 -4.02 1.17
C GLY A 69 -13.56 -3.11 1.29
N LEU A 70 -13.36 -1.86 1.71
CA LEU A 70 -14.44 -0.86 1.84
C LEU A 70 -15.10 -0.55 0.50
N MET A 71 -14.30 -0.37 -0.56
CA MET A 71 -14.83 -0.08 -1.90
C MET A 71 -15.64 -1.26 -2.46
N THR A 72 -15.15 -2.48 -2.26
CA THR A 72 -15.84 -3.70 -2.70
C THR A 72 -17.13 -3.92 -1.90
N LEU A 73 -17.11 -3.70 -0.59
CA LEU A 73 -18.31 -3.77 0.26
C LEU A 73 -19.37 -2.76 -0.17
N SER A 74 -18.96 -1.51 -0.43
CA SER A 74 -19.89 -0.49 -0.93
C SER A 74 -20.52 -0.90 -2.26
N ALA A 75 -19.72 -1.40 -3.20
CA ALA A 75 -20.21 -1.88 -4.50
C ALA A 75 -21.21 -3.04 -4.34
N MET A 76 -20.94 -4.00 -3.44
CA MET A 76 -21.86 -5.10 -3.15
C MET A 76 -23.19 -4.61 -2.58
N ILE A 77 -23.16 -3.69 -1.60
CA ILE A 77 -24.38 -3.15 -0.99
C ILE A 77 -25.20 -2.38 -2.04
N LEU A 78 -24.55 -1.59 -2.89
CA LEU A 78 -25.21 -0.85 -3.97
C LEU A 78 -25.85 -1.79 -5.00
N ALA A 79 -25.14 -2.83 -5.42
CA ALA A 79 -25.66 -3.83 -6.35
C ALA A 79 -26.88 -4.56 -5.78
N TRP A 80 -26.85 -4.91 -4.49
CA TRP A 80 -27.97 -5.54 -3.80
C TRP A 80 -29.21 -4.63 -3.71
N HIS A 81 -29.01 -3.35 -3.36
CA HIS A 81 -30.10 -2.37 -3.26
C HIS A 81 -30.68 -1.96 -4.62
N SER A 82 -29.93 -2.08 -5.71
CA SER A 82 -30.41 -1.76 -7.06
C SER A 82 -31.55 -2.67 -7.52
N GLU A 83 -31.65 -3.90 -7.01
CA GLU A 83 -32.69 -4.86 -7.43
C GLU A 83 -34.00 -4.73 -6.65
N GLN A 84 -33.96 -4.19 -5.43
CA GLN A 84 -35.15 -3.85 -4.66
C GLN A 84 -35.42 -2.37 -4.86
N SER A 85 -36.53 -2.01 -5.50
CA SER A 85 -36.95 -0.64 -5.85
C SER A 85 -37.22 0.30 -4.65
N ALA A 86 -36.34 0.28 -3.65
CA ALA A 86 -36.32 1.12 -2.47
C ALA A 86 -35.29 2.23 -2.67
N SER A 87 -35.59 3.42 -2.15
CA SER A 87 -34.68 4.56 -2.14
C SER A 87 -33.27 4.14 -1.69
N VAL A 88 -32.28 4.43 -2.52
CA VAL A 88 -30.88 4.13 -2.23
C VAL A 88 -30.49 4.90 -0.97
N SER A 89 -30.22 4.18 0.12
CA SER A 89 -29.69 4.76 1.35
C SER A 89 -28.33 5.44 1.06
N GLU A 90 -28.01 6.53 1.75
CA GLU A 90 -26.72 7.24 1.59
C GLU A 90 -25.52 6.45 2.13
N ILE A 91 -25.76 5.33 2.82
CA ILE A 91 -24.74 4.50 3.49
C ILE A 91 -23.62 4.01 2.53
N PRO A 92 -23.90 3.43 1.34
CA PRO A 92 -22.84 2.95 0.45
C PRO A 92 -21.92 4.08 -0.01
N MET A 93 -22.44 5.30 -0.17
CA MET A 93 -21.66 6.46 -0.60
C MET A 93 -20.65 6.88 0.47
N ILE A 94 -21.03 6.84 1.75
CA ILE A 94 -20.13 7.14 2.88
C ILE A 94 -19.01 6.10 2.96
N ILE A 95 -19.35 4.81 2.84
CA ILE A 95 -18.38 3.71 2.88
C ILE A 95 -17.37 3.83 1.73
N LEU A 96 -17.86 4.16 0.53
CA LEU A 96 -17.03 4.38 -0.65
C LEU A 96 -16.10 5.58 -0.48
N GLY A 97 -16.60 6.68 0.07
CA GLY A 97 -15.79 7.86 0.42
C GLY A 97 -14.68 7.53 1.40
N ALA A 98 -14.98 6.76 2.46
CA ALA A 98 -13.98 6.29 3.42
C ALA A 98 -12.91 5.39 2.77
N GLY A 99 -13.33 4.48 1.89
CA GLY A 99 -12.43 3.64 1.11
C GLY A 99 -11.47 4.44 0.23
N LEU A 100 -11.97 5.49 -0.43
CA LEU A 100 -11.18 6.37 -1.29
C LEU A 100 -10.17 7.21 -0.49
N LEU A 101 -10.57 7.76 0.67
CA LEU A 101 -9.65 8.47 1.56
C LEU A 101 -8.52 7.55 2.05
N CYS A 102 -8.86 6.30 2.38
CA CYS A 102 -7.87 5.29 2.76
C CYS A 102 -6.91 4.95 1.61
N LEU A 103 -7.39 4.92 0.36
CA LEU A 103 -6.55 4.72 -0.83
C LEU A 103 -5.52 5.84 -0.97
N PHE A 104 -5.95 7.10 -0.89
CA PHE A 104 -5.05 8.25 -0.98
C PHE A 104 -4.01 8.26 0.13
N ALA A 105 -4.41 7.94 1.36
CA ALA A 105 -3.47 7.78 2.47
C ALA A 105 -2.44 6.68 2.20
N ALA A 106 -2.85 5.54 1.65
CA ALA A 106 -1.95 4.45 1.28
C ALA A 106 -0.95 4.86 0.18
N ILE A 107 -1.43 5.55 -0.86
CA ILE A 107 -0.58 6.07 -1.94
C ILE A 107 0.44 7.07 -1.40
N ALA A 108 0.05 7.97 -0.50
CA ALA A 108 0.96 8.91 0.13
C ALA A 108 2.08 8.19 0.91
N LEU A 109 1.75 7.10 1.63
CA LEU A 109 2.75 6.26 2.29
C LEU A 109 3.71 5.58 1.30
N LEU A 110 3.19 5.09 0.16
CA LEU A 110 4.01 4.48 -0.89
C LEU A 110 4.97 5.49 -1.54
N ILE A 111 4.51 6.72 -1.79
CA ILE A 111 5.36 7.80 -2.30
C ILE A 111 6.48 8.10 -1.30
N LEU A 112 6.14 8.23 0.00
CA LEU A 112 7.13 8.47 1.05
C LEU A 112 8.15 7.32 1.15
N TYR A 113 7.69 6.07 1.00
CA TYR A 113 8.55 4.90 0.91
C TYR A 113 9.53 5.02 -0.26
N ALA A 114 9.04 5.36 -1.46
CA ALA A 114 9.86 5.46 -2.66
C ALA A 114 11.00 6.48 -2.49
N PHE A 115 10.71 7.66 -1.93
CA PHE A 115 11.76 8.65 -1.62
C PHE A 115 12.79 8.13 -0.62
N ARG A 116 12.36 7.45 0.44
CA ARG A 116 13.28 6.84 1.42
C ARG A 116 14.10 5.69 0.83
N ALA A 117 13.54 4.94 -0.11
CA ALA A 117 14.21 3.87 -0.82
C ALA A 117 15.38 4.39 -1.65
N VAL A 118 15.15 5.45 -2.42
CA VAL A 118 16.19 6.10 -3.24
C VAL A 118 17.31 6.66 -2.36
N LYS A 119 16.97 7.38 -1.29
CA LYS A 119 17.98 7.97 -0.39
C LYS A 119 18.88 6.92 0.26
N ILE A 120 18.36 5.74 0.60
CA ILE A 120 19.16 4.66 1.20
C ILE A 120 20.08 4.00 0.16
N ARG A 121 19.62 3.82 -1.09
CA ARG A 121 20.49 3.33 -2.17
C ARG A 121 21.66 4.29 -2.43
N GLN A 122 21.41 5.60 -2.47
CA GLN A 122 22.47 6.59 -2.67
C GLN A 122 23.57 6.51 -1.60
N VAL A 123 23.19 6.38 -0.32
CA VAL A 123 24.15 6.25 0.79
C VAL A 123 24.93 4.92 0.71
N GLN A 124 24.30 3.85 0.25
CA GLN A 124 24.97 2.56 0.07
C GLN A 124 26.02 2.61 -1.06
N PHE A 125 25.77 3.35 -2.14
CA PHE A 125 26.76 3.54 -3.21
C PHE A 125 27.88 4.50 -2.81
N SER A 126 27.58 5.56 -2.03
CA SER A 126 28.60 6.51 -1.60
C SER A 126 29.52 6.00 -0.50
N SER A 127 29.18 4.92 0.20
CA SER A 127 30.05 4.31 1.23
C SER A 127 30.93 3.19 0.70
N TRP A 128 30.89 2.93 -0.62
CA TRP A 128 31.67 1.90 -1.32
C TRP A 128 32.71 2.51 -2.28
N GLY A 129 32.82 3.84 -2.35
CA GLY A 129 33.88 4.57 -3.06
C GLY A 129 34.67 5.41 -2.08
#